data_AF-A0A2N2PM31-F1
#
_entry.id   AF-A0A2N2PM31-F1
#
_cell.length_a   1.000
_cell.length_b   1.000
_cell.length_c   1.000
_cell.angle_alpha   90.00
_cell.angle_beta   90.00
_cell.angle_gamma   90.00
#
_symmetry.space_group_name_H-M   'P 1'
#
loop_
_entity.id
_entity.type
_entity.pdbx_description
1 polymer ?
#
loop_
_entity_poly.entity_id
_entity_poly.type
_entity_poly.pdbx_seq_one_letter_code
_entity_poly.pdbx_strand_id
1 'polypeptide(L)'
;MIDPEVERQFADCQELLVLWREFHDFFSMAVKGEGITHDKEAEFLELKSQIAMLHDSFMDALTKDQNIGQEVLGIVSRSITLKHLNRQSVADIKKMEIEWHESYLLLNDTIGLLDERRTELAGMSASQVRAGKWAGAGRQHFNNIIFSTYTKVAAVLVVLTLAGIFVPWQSFSTTPALVTPYRMGMFAVRMFAKDTPWGSIIATDDDRLASSAGSWPGSTQPFEEKRGADKASAINGLARRAPGLQAALDKSIQFREETIKNTAMGQEGEATIYTFRFADVETAIAAESAAGPLAQPAGSGGTDFQYKRNFNVLTIMASTNGGFLNAVKVNIYDKKSNN
;
A
#
# COMPACT_ATOMS: atom_id res chain seq x y z
N MET A 1 26.84 18.07 -1.27
CA MET A 1 25.77 18.76 -0.51
C MET A 1 25.20 17.69 0.40
N ILE A 2 25.37 17.86 1.71
CA ILE A 2 24.93 16.87 2.69
C ILE A 2 23.40 16.81 2.64
N ASP A 3 22.84 15.60 2.68
CA ASP A 3 21.40 15.42 2.74
C ASP A 3 20.92 15.92 4.12
N PRO A 4 20.06 16.96 4.18
CA PRO A 4 19.63 17.53 5.46
C PRO A 4 18.90 16.49 6.34
N GLU A 5 18.29 15.48 5.73
CA GLU A 5 17.61 14.42 6.47
C GLU A 5 18.61 13.52 7.21
N VAL A 6 19.68 13.10 6.53
CA VAL A 6 20.73 12.25 7.13
C VAL A 6 21.45 13.01 8.24
N GLU A 7 21.71 14.30 8.04
CA GLU A 7 22.33 15.15 9.07
C GLU A 7 21.44 15.26 10.32
N ARG A 8 20.13 15.45 10.13
CA ARG A 8 19.15 15.50 11.22
C ARG A 8 19.11 14.18 11.99
N GLN A 9 18.92 13.07 11.27
CA GLN A 9 18.88 11.73 11.87
C GLN A 9 20.15 11.41 12.66
N PHE A 10 21.31 11.78 12.12
CA PHE A 10 22.60 11.59 12.79
C PHE A 10 22.69 12.40 14.09
N ALA A 11 22.33 13.69 14.06
CA ALA A 11 22.33 14.54 15.23
C ALA A 11 21.37 14.01 16.32
N ASP A 12 20.14 13.65 15.93
CA ASP A 12 19.12 13.13 16.83
C ASP A 12 19.57 11.79 17.47
N CYS A 13 20.20 10.89 16.69
CA CYS A 13 20.73 9.63 17.22
C CYS A 13 21.91 9.84 18.18
N GLN A 14 22.79 10.80 17.91
CA GLN A 14 23.88 11.16 18.82
C GLN A 14 23.36 11.71 20.14
N GLU A 15 22.36 12.58 20.09
CA GLU A 15 21.71 13.12 21.29
C GLU A 15 21.03 11.99 22.08
N LEU A 16 20.27 11.13 21.39
CA LEU A 16 19.65 9.96 22.00
C LEU A 16 20.67 9.05 22.69
N LEU A 17 21.86 8.84 22.11
CA LEU A 17 22.92 8.02 22.72
C LEU A 17 23.44 8.62 24.03
N VAL A 18 23.55 9.95 24.11
CA VAL A 18 23.94 10.65 25.34
C VAL A 18 22.87 10.43 26.41
N LEU A 19 21.60 10.70 26.08
CA LEU A 19 20.48 10.52 27.01
C LEU A 19 20.31 9.05 27.43
N TRP A 20 20.57 8.10 26.53
CA TRP A 20 20.48 6.67 26.80
C TRP A 20 21.52 6.18 27.81
N ARG A 21 22.72 6.79 27.82
CA ARG A 21 23.73 6.56 28.85
C ARG A 21 23.35 7.18 30.18
N GLU A 22 22.85 8.41 30.16
CA GLU A 22 22.36 9.07 31.38
C GLU A 22 21.19 8.29 32.01
N PHE A 23 20.32 7.72 31.18
CA PHE A 23 19.22 6.86 31.62
C PHE A 23 19.75 5.62 32.36
N HIS A 24 20.82 5.02 31.85
CA HIS A 24 21.48 3.89 32.51
C HIS A 24 22.12 4.26 33.85
N ASP A 25 22.66 5.48 33.98
CA ASP A 25 23.22 5.96 35.25
C ASP A 25 22.12 6.10 36.31
N PHE A 26 20.96 6.67 35.95
CA PHE A 26 19.77 6.71 36.81
C PHE A 26 19.24 5.31 37.13
N PHE A 27 19.16 4.43 36.14
CA PHE A 27 18.76 3.03 36.33
C PHE A 27 19.68 2.32 37.33
N SER A 28 20.99 2.44 37.15
CA SER A 28 22.00 1.84 38.03
C SER A 28 21.93 2.40 39.46
N MET A 29 21.70 3.72 39.58
CA MET A 29 21.48 4.39 40.87
C MET A 29 20.23 3.84 41.58
N ALA A 30 19.11 3.72 40.86
CA ALA A 30 17.87 3.18 41.38
C ALA A 30 17.98 1.71 41.80
N VAL A 31 18.68 0.87 41.02
CA VAL A 31 18.93 -0.54 41.34
C VAL A 31 19.72 -0.68 42.65
N LYS A 32 20.71 0.19 42.88
CA LYS A 32 21.47 0.23 44.14
C LYS A 32 20.67 0.78 45.32
N GLY A 33 19.60 1.54 45.05
CA GLY A 33 18.79 2.19 46.09
C GLY A 33 19.46 3.40 46.73
N GLU A 34 20.50 3.93 46.11
CA GLU A 34 21.30 5.05 46.60
C GLU A 34 20.83 6.35 45.93
N GLY A 35 20.80 7.48 46.65
CA GLY A 35 20.60 8.79 46.01
C GLY A 35 19.22 9.08 45.43
N ILE A 36 18.20 8.25 45.71
CA ILE A 36 16.83 8.49 45.24
C ILE A 36 16.23 9.68 46.00
N THR A 37 16.25 10.85 45.36
CA THR A 37 15.66 12.11 45.85
C THR A 37 14.54 12.54 44.92
N HIS A 38 13.66 13.42 45.40
CA HIS A 38 12.55 13.95 44.58
C HIS A 38 13.08 14.73 43.35
N ASP A 39 14.19 15.45 43.50
CA ASP A 39 14.79 16.21 42.41
C ASP A 39 15.34 15.27 41.32
N LYS A 40 16.03 14.19 41.72
CA LYS A 40 16.51 13.15 40.80
C LYS A 40 15.38 12.40 40.11
N GLU A 41 14.25 12.21 40.79
CA GLU A 41 13.05 11.64 40.18
C GLU A 41 12.48 12.56 39.10
N ALA A 42 12.44 13.88 39.34
CA ALA A 42 12.00 14.85 38.34
C ALA A 42 12.92 14.88 37.11
N GLU A 43 14.24 14.90 37.33
CA GLU A 43 15.26 14.81 36.25
C GLU A 43 15.08 13.53 35.43
N PHE A 44 14.86 12.39 36.10
CA PHE A 44 14.64 11.11 35.42
C PHE A 44 13.38 11.11 34.54
N LEU A 45 12.29 11.72 35.01
CA LEU A 45 11.06 11.83 34.22
C LEU A 45 11.23 12.74 33.00
N GLU A 46 11.95 13.84 33.14
CA GLU A 46 12.28 14.73 32.02
C GLU A 46 13.14 14.01 30.98
N LEU A 47 14.18 13.29 31.44
CA LEU A 47 15.05 12.48 30.59
C LEU A 47 14.26 11.45 29.76
N LYS A 48 13.29 10.77 30.39
CA LYS A 48 12.41 9.83 29.68
C LYS A 48 11.59 10.50 28.58
N SER A 49 11.07 11.70 28.83
CA SER A 49 10.32 12.46 27.83
C SER A 49 11.20 12.83 26.64
N GLN A 50 12.44 13.26 26.87
CA GLN A 50 13.40 13.57 25.81
C GLN A 50 13.76 12.32 24.97
N ILE A 51 14.01 11.19 25.63
CA ILE A 51 14.25 9.90 24.94
C ILE A 51 13.05 9.52 24.06
N ALA A 52 11.82 9.67 24.57
CA ALA A 52 10.62 9.34 23.81
C ALA A 52 10.43 10.25 22.57
N MET A 53 10.81 11.52 22.66
CA MET A 53 10.73 12.45 21.52
C MET A 53 11.74 12.12 20.40
N LEU A 54 12.95 11.67 20.77
CA LEU A 54 14.00 11.31 19.80
C LEU A 54 13.83 9.89 19.24
N HIS A 55 13.01 9.05 19.88
CA HIS A 55 12.79 7.67 19.47
C HIS A 55 12.23 7.55 18.05
N ASP A 56 11.29 8.42 17.66
CA ASP A 56 10.73 8.40 16.30
C ASP A 56 11.80 8.62 15.22
N SER A 57 12.72 9.57 15.45
CA SER A 57 13.84 9.84 14.53
C SER A 57 14.81 8.66 14.44
N PHE A 58 15.06 7.99 15.57
CA PHE A 58 15.83 6.76 15.61
C PHE A 58 15.15 5.62 14.83
N MET A 59 13.83 5.43 14.99
CA MET A 59 13.08 4.43 14.25
C MET A 59 13.08 4.69 12.73
N ASP A 60 13.03 5.96 12.32
CA ASP A 60 13.13 6.36 10.92
C ASP A 60 14.53 6.11 10.32
N ALA A 61 15.58 6.20 11.15
CA ALA A 61 16.96 5.92 10.75
C ALA A 61 17.26 4.41 10.61
N LEU A 62 16.53 3.56 11.35
CA LEU A 62 16.72 2.12 11.35
C LEU A 62 16.34 1.47 10.02
N THR A 63 17.33 0.91 9.33
CA THR A 63 17.10 0.12 8.10
C THR A 63 16.89 -1.37 8.34
N LYS A 64 17.26 -1.86 9.53
CA LYS A 64 17.17 -3.26 9.97
C LYS A 64 16.81 -3.28 11.46
N ASP A 65 16.37 -4.45 11.94
CA ASP A 65 16.20 -4.74 13.38
C ASP A 65 15.27 -3.79 14.14
N GLN A 66 14.19 -3.35 13.48
CA GLN A 66 13.16 -2.48 14.07
C GLN A 66 12.55 -3.02 15.37
N ASN A 67 12.53 -4.34 15.57
CA ASN A 67 12.04 -4.96 16.80
C ASN A 67 12.86 -4.53 18.01
N ILE A 68 14.20 -4.55 17.91
CA ILE A 68 15.11 -4.11 18.97
C ILE A 68 14.97 -2.59 19.19
N GLY A 69 14.75 -1.83 18.11
CA GLY A 69 14.45 -0.40 18.21
C GLY A 69 13.19 -0.11 19.05
N GLN A 70 12.14 -0.94 18.95
CA GLN A 70 10.93 -0.80 19.77
C GLN A 70 11.16 -1.10 21.25
N GLU A 71 12.18 -1.89 21.60
CA GLU A 71 12.48 -2.24 23.00
C GLU A 71 12.95 -1.02 23.81
N VAL A 72 13.53 0.01 23.17
CA VAL A 72 13.90 1.29 23.83
C VAL A 72 12.70 1.90 24.55
N LEU A 73 11.58 2.09 23.84
CA LEU A 73 10.35 2.60 24.46
C LEU A 73 9.73 1.59 25.44
N GLY A 74 9.90 0.29 25.18
CA GLY A 74 9.50 -0.76 26.12
C GLY A 74 10.16 -0.61 27.48
N ILE A 75 11.48 -0.40 27.52
CA ILE A 75 12.26 -0.18 28.74
C ILE A 75 11.83 1.13 29.42
N VAL A 76 11.75 2.23 28.67
CA VAL A 76 11.36 3.55 29.20
C VAL A 76 9.96 3.50 29.82
N SER A 77 9.02 2.83 29.16
CA SER A 77 7.63 2.68 29.62
C SER A 77 7.53 1.85 30.91
N ARG A 78 8.26 0.73 31.01
CA ARG A 78 8.30 -0.11 32.22
C ARG A 78 8.98 0.59 33.40
N SER A 79 9.86 1.55 33.14
CA SER A 79 10.61 2.30 34.14
C SER A 79 9.81 3.48 34.71
N ILE A 80 8.69 3.22 35.40
CA ILE A 80 7.73 4.29 35.78
C ILE A 80 8.38 5.37 36.66
N THR A 81 9.08 4.96 37.73
CA THR A 81 9.81 5.85 38.67
C THR A 81 11.10 5.18 39.15
N LEU A 82 12.07 5.94 39.68
CA LEU A 82 13.30 5.37 40.27
C LEU A 82 12.95 4.45 41.45
N LYS A 83 11.95 4.84 42.26
CA LYS A 83 11.45 4.00 43.37
C LYS A 83 10.79 2.71 42.89
N HIS A 84 10.13 2.73 41.73
CA HIS A 84 9.57 1.52 41.13
C HIS A 84 10.66 0.58 40.65
N LEU A 85 11.71 1.10 39.98
CA LEU A 85 12.87 0.32 39.53
C LEU A 85 13.55 -0.40 40.69
N ASN A 86 13.76 0.28 41.82
CA ASN A 86 14.37 -0.32 43.01
C ASN A 86 13.56 -1.51 43.58
N ARG A 87 12.24 -1.55 43.33
CA ARG A 87 11.33 -2.57 43.85
C ARG A 87 11.09 -3.73 42.87
N GLN A 88 11.66 -3.65 41.67
CA GLN A 88 11.49 -4.72 40.68
C GLN A 88 12.25 -5.99 41.08
N SER A 89 11.86 -7.11 40.49
CA SER A 89 12.55 -8.37 40.75
C SER A 89 13.96 -8.33 40.13
N VAL A 90 14.91 -9.04 40.73
CA VAL A 90 16.28 -9.15 40.20
C VAL A 90 16.28 -9.72 38.77
N ALA A 91 15.32 -10.59 38.44
CA ALA A 91 15.16 -11.12 37.10
C ALA A 91 14.74 -10.03 36.10
N ASP A 92 13.78 -9.18 36.48
CA ASP A 92 13.33 -8.07 35.62
C ASP A 92 14.42 -7.02 35.43
N ILE A 93 15.16 -6.68 36.49
CA ILE A 93 16.31 -5.77 36.43
C ILE A 93 17.35 -6.29 35.43
N LYS A 94 17.75 -7.56 35.53
CA LYS A 94 18.72 -8.17 34.60
C LYS A 94 18.20 -8.21 33.17
N LYS A 95 16.91 -8.48 33.00
CA LYS A 95 16.28 -8.47 31.66
C LYS A 95 16.33 -7.07 31.05
N MET A 96 15.97 -6.03 31.83
CA MET A 96 16.04 -4.65 31.37
C MET A 96 17.47 -4.21 31.04
N GLU A 97 18.46 -4.67 31.80
CA GLU A 97 19.88 -4.40 31.54
C GLU A 97 20.35 -5.02 30.22
N ILE A 98 19.92 -6.26 29.92
CA ILE A 98 20.20 -6.92 28.63
C ILE A 98 19.56 -6.15 27.47
N GLU A 99 18.26 -5.87 27.54
CA GLU A 99 17.54 -5.13 26.48
C GLU A 99 18.12 -3.70 26.31
N TRP A 100 18.56 -3.06 27.40
CA TRP A 100 19.26 -1.77 27.36
C TRP A 100 20.59 -1.88 26.61
N HIS A 101 21.37 -2.93 26.86
CA HIS A 101 22.64 -3.14 26.20
C HIS A 101 22.47 -3.44 24.70
N GLU A 102 21.49 -4.27 24.34
CA GLU A 102 21.18 -4.61 22.95
C GLU A 102 20.76 -3.36 22.16
N SER A 103 19.87 -2.53 22.73
CA SER A 103 19.49 -1.25 22.13
C SER A 103 20.65 -0.25 22.07
N TYR A 104 21.54 -0.22 23.05
CA TYR A 104 22.77 0.60 23.03
C TYR A 104 23.69 0.20 21.88
N LEU A 105 23.90 -1.09 21.64
CA LEU A 105 24.72 -1.57 20.51
C LEU A 105 24.08 -1.18 19.18
N LEU A 106 22.76 -1.43 19.02
CA LEU A 106 22.03 -1.05 17.80
C LEU A 106 22.11 0.45 17.51
N LEU A 107 22.02 1.29 18.53
CA LEU A 107 22.11 2.74 18.38
C LEU A 107 23.52 3.16 17.92
N ASN A 108 24.58 2.57 18.48
CA ASN A 108 25.96 2.84 18.02
C ASN A 108 26.18 2.40 16.57
N ASP A 109 25.70 1.21 16.21
CA ASP A 109 25.79 0.71 14.83
C ASP A 109 25.04 1.63 13.86
N THR A 110 23.85 2.10 14.25
CA THR A 110 23.03 3.03 13.45
C THR A 110 23.74 4.36 13.25
N ILE A 111 24.36 4.92 14.30
CA ILE A 111 25.17 6.14 14.22
C ILE A 111 26.36 5.93 13.28
N GLY A 112 27.05 4.80 13.36
CA GLY A 112 28.15 4.46 12.45
C GLY A 112 27.71 4.42 10.98
N LEU A 113 26.58 3.76 10.70
CA LEU A 113 26.01 3.71 9.34
C LEU A 113 25.59 5.09 8.83
N LEU A 114 25.04 5.95 9.69
CA LEU A 114 24.67 7.32 9.31
C LEU A 114 25.90 8.19 9.04
N ASP A 115 26.97 8.05 9.82
CA ASP A 115 28.24 8.78 9.62
C ASP A 115 28.95 8.36 8.33
N GLU A 116 28.96 7.05 8.03
CA GLU A 116 29.46 6.52 6.77
C GLU A 116 28.69 7.13 5.59
N ARG A 117 27.35 7.10 5.63
CA ARG A 117 26.50 7.71 4.60
C ARG A 117 26.74 9.20 4.45
N ARG A 118 26.90 9.93 5.56
CA ARG A 118 27.20 11.36 5.56
C ARG A 118 28.53 11.63 4.85
N THR A 119 29.55 10.83 5.15
CA THR A 119 30.89 10.93 4.54
C THR A 119 30.84 10.59 3.04
N GLU A 120 30.12 9.54 2.65
CA GLU A 120 29.90 9.18 1.25
C GLU A 120 29.20 10.31 0.47
N LEU A 121 28.13 10.89 1.04
CA LEU A 121 27.39 11.98 0.42
C LEU A 121 28.18 13.30 0.36
N ALA A 122 29.12 13.50 1.28
CA ALA A 122 30.05 14.63 1.24
C ALA A 122 31.05 14.48 0.08
N GLY A 123 31.48 13.25 -0.22
CA GLY A 123 32.42 12.95 -1.31
C GLY A 123 31.81 12.89 -2.72
N MET A 124 30.51 12.64 -2.85
CA MET A 124 29.85 12.49 -4.16
C MET A 124 29.33 13.82 -4.74
N SER A 125 29.52 14.03 -6.05
CA SER A 125 28.95 15.18 -6.76
C SER A 125 27.41 15.09 -6.83
N ALA A 126 26.72 16.24 -6.80
CA ALA A 126 25.26 16.32 -6.68
C ALA A 126 24.48 15.58 -7.80
N SER A 127 25.10 15.38 -8.97
CA SER A 127 24.51 14.63 -10.08
C SER A 127 24.51 13.11 -9.85
N GLN A 128 25.55 12.57 -9.20
CA GLN A 128 25.64 11.14 -8.88
C GLN A 128 24.69 10.74 -7.74
N VAL A 129 24.47 11.62 -6.76
CA VAL A 129 23.51 11.37 -5.66
C VAL A 129 22.07 11.26 -6.18
N ARG A 130 21.67 12.09 -7.16
CA ARG A 130 20.33 11.98 -7.78
C ARG A 130 20.18 10.72 -8.63
N ALA A 131 21.22 10.33 -9.38
CA ALA A 131 21.22 9.08 -10.14
C ALA A 131 21.17 7.85 -9.21
N GLY A 132 21.89 7.91 -8.09
CA GLY A 132 21.92 6.86 -7.07
C GLY A 132 20.59 6.66 -6.34
N LYS A 133 19.88 7.75 -5.96
CA LYS A 133 18.55 7.66 -5.34
C LYS A 133 17.50 6.99 -6.25
N TRP A 134 17.56 7.25 -7.56
CA TRP A 134 16.70 6.58 -8.54
C TRP A 134 17.09 5.10 -8.74
N ALA A 135 18.38 4.78 -8.72
CA ALA A 135 18.86 3.41 -8.85
C ALA A 135 18.59 2.56 -7.59
N GLY A 136 18.70 3.13 -6.39
CA GLY A 136 18.52 2.45 -5.11
C GLY A 136 17.07 2.03 -4.84
N ALA A 137 16.11 2.93 -5.07
CA ALA A 137 14.68 2.60 -4.97
C ALA A 137 14.27 1.52 -5.99
N GLY A 138 14.85 1.55 -7.19
CA GLY A 138 14.63 0.50 -8.20
C GLY A 138 15.19 -0.86 -7.78
N ARG A 139 16.38 -0.90 -7.16
CA ARG A 139 17.12 -2.15 -6.86
C ARG A 139 16.51 -2.95 -5.71
N GLN A 140 15.95 -2.30 -4.70
CA GLN A 140 15.30 -2.99 -3.57
C GLN A 140 13.98 -3.66 -3.99
N HIS A 141 13.19 -3.00 -4.86
CA HIS A 141 12.07 -3.64 -5.53
C HIS A 141 12.52 -4.75 -6.49
N PHE A 142 13.60 -4.55 -7.24
CA PHE A 142 14.09 -5.56 -8.19
C PHE A 142 14.61 -6.83 -7.51
N ASN A 143 15.32 -6.74 -6.38
CA ASN A 143 15.79 -7.95 -5.67
C ASN A 143 14.64 -8.74 -5.06
N ASN A 144 13.66 -8.08 -4.46
CA ASN A 144 12.45 -8.76 -3.94
C ASN A 144 11.63 -9.39 -5.07
N ILE A 145 11.63 -8.75 -6.24
CA ILE A 145 11.02 -9.32 -7.45
C ILE A 145 11.85 -10.52 -7.96
N ILE A 146 13.18 -10.46 -8.05
CA ILE A 146 14.01 -11.54 -8.60
C ILE A 146 14.07 -12.78 -7.68
N PHE A 147 14.14 -12.60 -6.37
CA PHE A 147 14.25 -13.71 -5.41
C PHE A 147 12.91 -14.30 -4.97
N SER A 148 11.79 -13.72 -5.40
CA SER A 148 10.46 -14.26 -5.19
C SER A 148 10.32 -15.68 -5.75
N THR A 149 9.66 -16.57 -5.02
CA THR A 149 9.33 -17.94 -5.44
C THR A 149 8.67 -17.96 -6.83
N TYR A 150 7.87 -16.94 -7.14
CA TYR A 150 7.20 -16.80 -8.43
C TYR A 150 8.16 -16.53 -9.59
N THR A 151 9.30 -15.88 -9.35
CA THR A 151 10.29 -15.56 -10.38
C THR A 151 11.17 -16.76 -10.70
N LYS A 152 11.40 -17.64 -9.71
CA LYS A 152 11.98 -18.96 -9.95
C LYS A 152 11.07 -19.83 -10.80
N VAL A 153 9.76 -19.83 -10.51
CA VAL A 153 8.76 -20.54 -11.34
C VAL A 153 8.71 -19.95 -12.76
N ALA A 154 8.72 -18.62 -12.90
CA ALA A 154 8.76 -17.96 -14.21
C ALA A 154 10.03 -18.31 -14.99
N ALA A 155 11.21 -18.34 -14.35
CA ALA A 155 12.46 -18.73 -14.98
C ALA A 155 12.43 -20.19 -15.49
N VAL A 156 11.89 -21.12 -14.70
CA VAL A 156 11.70 -22.52 -15.12
C VAL A 156 10.75 -22.60 -16.31
N LEU A 157 9.67 -21.82 -16.32
CA LEU A 157 8.73 -21.76 -17.45
C LEU A 157 9.39 -21.23 -18.74
N VAL A 158 10.25 -20.20 -18.64
CA VAL A 158 11.01 -19.69 -19.79
C VAL A 158 11.96 -20.77 -20.32
N VAL A 159 12.68 -21.48 -19.43
CA VAL A 159 13.58 -22.59 -19.84
C VAL A 159 12.81 -23.73 -20.52
N LEU A 160 11.65 -24.12 -19.99
CA LEU A 160 10.80 -25.15 -20.61
C LEU A 160 10.30 -24.72 -22.01
N THR A 161 9.94 -23.45 -22.17
CA THR A 161 9.51 -22.89 -23.46
C THR A 161 10.66 -22.90 -24.47
N LEU A 162 11.87 -22.49 -24.04
CA LEU A 162 13.08 -22.52 -24.88
C LEU A 162 13.53 -23.95 -25.22
N ALA A 163 13.25 -24.93 -24.37
CA ALA A 163 13.51 -26.35 -24.62
C ALA A 163 12.51 -27.00 -25.61
N GLY A 164 11.61 -26.23 -26.21
CA GLY A 164 10.62 -26.72 -27.19
C GLY A 164 9.43 -27.45 -26.57
N ILE A 165 9.31 -27.45 -25.23
CA ILE A 165 8.11 -27.94 -24.55
C ILE A 165 7.09 -26.81 -24.64
N PHE A 166 6.22 -26.89 -25.64
CA PHE A 166 5.18 -25.90 -25.90
C PHE A 166 4.10 -26.02 -24.82
N VAL A 167 4.32 -25.38 -23.67
CA VAL A 167 3.26 -25.26 -22.67
C VAL A 167 2.34 -24.13 -23.14
N PRO A 168 1.05 -24.42 -23.44
CA PRO A 168 0.14 -23.38 -23.88
C PRO A 168 0.01 -22.31 -22.79
N TRP A 169 0.63 -21.15 -23.04
CA TRP A 169 0.80 -20.07 -22.06
C TRP A 169 -0.53 -19.60 -21.45
N GLN A 170 -1.63 -19.76 -22.20
CA GLN A 170 -3.00 -19.47 -21.75
C GLN A 170 -3.43 -20.34 -20.55
N SER A 171 -2.95 -21.58 -20.42
CA SER A 171 -3.30 -22.49 -19.33
C SER A 171 -2.76 -22.05 -17.96
N PHE A 172 -1.79 -21.14 -17.93
CA PHE A 172 -1.29 -20.57 -16.67
C PHE A 172 -2.22 -19.51 -16.09
N SER A 173 -3.07 -18.88 -16.90
CA SER A 173 -4.03 -17.88 -16.43
C SER A 173 -5.18 -18.47 -15.61
N THR A 174 -5.43 -19.78 -15.74
CA THR A 174 -6.53 -20.49 -15.08
C THR A 174 -6.08 -21.26 -13.83
N THR A 175 -4.78 -21.45 -13.61
CA THR A 175 -4.23 -22.18 -12.45
C THR A 175 -3.86 -21.19 -11.35
N PRO A 176 -4.54 -21.16 -10.19
CA PRO A 176 -4.37 -20.12 -9.15
C PRO A 176 -2.92 -19.88 -8.72
N ALA A 177 -2.12 -20.94 -8.58
CA ALA A 177 -0.70 -20.84 -8.18
C ALA A 177 0.21 -20.21 -9.25
N LEU A 178 -0.24 -20.15 -10.51
CA LEU A 178 0.54 -19.70 -11.67
C LEU A 178 0.06 -18.38 -12.25
N VAL A 179 -1.05 -17.82 -11.74
CA VAL A 179 -1.58 -16.51 -12.16
C VAL A 179 -0.57 -15.39 -11.93
N THR A 180 0.10 -15.38 -10.78
CA THR A 180 1.08 -14.34 -10.43
C THR A 180 2.36 -14.41 -11.30
N PRO A 181 3.01 -15.58 -11.48
CA PRO A 181 4.09 -15.76 -12.45
C PRO A 181 3.70 -15.38 -13.88
N TYR A 182 2.51 -15.78 -14.33
CA TYR A 182 1.99 -15.45 -15.64
C TYR A 182 1.90 -13.93 -15.86
N ARG A 183 1.40 -13.20 -14.86
CA ARG A 183 1.33 -11.73 -14.90
C ARG A 183 2.71 -11.08 -14.97
N MET A 184 3.66 -11.55 -14.18
CA MET A 184 5.04 -11.04 -14.18
C MET A 184 5.77 -11.35 -15.49
N GLY A 185 5.58 -12.54 -16.05
CA GLY A 185 6.12 -12.93 -17.36
C GLY A 185 5.56 -12.06 -18.49
N MET A 186 4.24 -11.82 -18.50
CA MET A 186 3.61 -10.89 -19.44
C MET A 186 4.12 -9.47 -19.29
N PHE A 187 4.38 -9.01 -18.05
CA PHE A 187 4.99 -7.70 -17.80
C PHE A 187 6.40 -7.60 -18.38
N ALA A 188 7.24 -8.62 -18.19
CA ALA A 188 8.58 -8.67 -18.76
C ALA A 188 8.56 -8.68 -20.29
N VAL A 189 7.71 -9.51 -20.91
CA VAL A 189 7.55 -9.55 -22.38
C VAL A 189 7.11 -8.18 -22.93
N ARG A 190 6.19 -7.48 -22.23
CA ARG A 190 5.76 -6.12 -22.59
C ARG A 190 6.89 -5.09 -22.50
N MET A 191 7.81 -5.26 -21.56
CA MET A 191 8.97 -4.36 -21.40
C MET A 191 9.93 -4.45 -22.60
N PHE A 192 10.01 -5.60 -23.28
CA PHE A 192 10.95 -5.83 -24.38
C PHE A 192 10.31 -5.81 -25.79
N ALA A 193 9.00 -6.04 -25.92
CA ALA A 193 8.30 -6.01 -27.21
C ALA A 193 7.51 -4.70 -27.39
N LYS A 194 8.15 -3.69 -28.02
CA LYS A 194 7.59 -2.35 -28.27
C LYS A 194 6.25 -2.33 -29.02
N ASP A 195 5.96 -3.39 -29.78
CA ASP A 195 4.78 -3.47 -30.64
C ASP A 195 3.67 -4.36 -30.06
N THR A 196 3.76 -4.75 -28.78
CA THR A 196 2.70 -5.53 -28.14
C THR A 196 1.51 -4.63 -27.77
N PRO A 197 0.26 -5.03 -28.08
CA PRO A 197 -0.96 -4.23 -27.82
C PRO A 197 -1.32 -4.03 -26.33
N TRP A 198 -0.36 -4.23 -25.41
CA TRP A 198 -0.56 -4.33 -23.97
C TRP A 198 0.41 -3.47 -23.14
N GLY A 199 1.10 -2.50 -23.76
CA GLY A 199 2.18 -1.72 -23.14
C GLY A 199 1.79 -0.79 -21.98
N SER A 200 0.50 -0.48 -21.77
CA SER A 200 0.05 0.52 -20.78
C SER A 200 -0.68 -0.06 -19.56
N ILE A 201 -0.79 -1.38 -19.41
CA ILE A 201 -1.44 -2.00 -18.25
C ILE A 201 -0.38 -2.32 -17.18
N ILE A 202 -0.18 -1.40 -16.23
CA ILE A 202 0.56 -1.64 -14.99
C ILE A 202 -0.34 -2.47 -14.07
N ALA A 203 0.14 -3.64 -13.68
CA ALA A 203 -0.57 -4.54 -12.77
C ALA A 203 -0.21 -4.21 -11.31
N THR A 204 -1.13 -3.57 -10.56
CA THR A 204 -1.82 -4.09 -9.36
C THR A 204 -2.35 -2.98 -8.43
N ASP A 205 -3.48 -3.31 -7.77
CA ASP A 205 -3.96 -2.95 -6.44
C ASP A 205 -3.86 -1.50 -5.94
N ASP A 206 -4.92 -0.72 -6.22
CA ASP A 206 -5.35 0.53 -5.58
C ASP A 206 -4.29 1.64 -5.33
N ASP A 207 -4.50 2.76 -6.04
CA ASP A 207 -3.98 4.11 -5.80
C ASP A 207 -2.54 4.45 -6.16
N ARG A 208 -2.40 5.14 -7.30
CA ARG A 208 -2.03 6.57 -7.40
C ARG A 208 -1.80 6.90 -8.87
N LEU A 209 -2.88 7.18 -9.61
CA LEU A 209 -2.75 7.80 -10.92
C LEU A 209 -2.98 9.30 -10.79
N ALA A 210 -1.98 10.05 -11.21
CA ALA A 210 -2.06 11.49 -11.41
C ALA A 210 -3.31 11.86 -12.22
N SER A 211 -3.86 13.04 -11.93
CA SER A 211 -5.00 13.66 -12.62
C SER A 211 -4.85 13.77 -14.16
N SER A 212 -3.70 13.44 -14.73
CA SER A 212 -3.35 13.56 -16.14
C SER A 212 -3.50 12.28 -16.99
N ALA A 213 -3.87 11.12 -16.42
CA ALA A 213 -4.13 9.92 -17.23
C ALA A 213 -5.51 10.01 -17.92
N GLY A 214 -5.53 10.59 -19.12
CA GLY A 214 -6.74 10.98 -19.86
C GLY A 214 -7.53 9.87 -20.57
N SER A 215 -7.12 8.60 -20.49
CA SER A 215 -7.79 7.52 -21.23
C SER A 215 -8.19 6.35 -20.35
N TRP A 216 -9.41 5.85 -20.53
CA TRP A 216 -9.86 4.58 -19.94
C TRP A 216 -8.92 3.44 -20.31
N PRO A 217 -8.65 2.49 -19.39
CA PRO A 217 -7.97 1.25 -19.75
C PRO A 217 -8.82 0.47 -20.76
N GLY A 218 -8.21 0.01 -21.86
CA GLY A 218 -8.87 -0.86 -22.83
C GLY A 218 -9.32 -2.16 -22.15
N SER A 219 -10.56 -2.57 -22.39
CA SER A 219 -11.12 -3.77 -21.77
C SER A 219 -10.61 -5.04 -22.44
N THR A 220 -10.44 -6.11 -21.66
CA THR A 220 -9.68 -7.31 -22.06
C THR A 220 -10.51 -8.58 -22.11
N GLN A 221 -11.82 -8.52 -21.87
CA GLN A 221 -12.73 -9.65 -22.16
C GLN A 221 -13.48 -9.38 -23.48
N PRO A 222 -14.12 -10.39 -24.10
CA PRO A 222 -14.95 -10.17 -25.29
C PRO A 222 -16.22 -9.41 -24.90
N PHE A 223 -16.07 -8.12 -24.64
CA PHE A 223 -17.18 -7.20 -24.46
C PHE A 223 -17.50 -6.59 -25.82
N GLU A 224 -18.78 -6.49 -26.14
CA GLU A 224 -19.21 -5.53 -27.16
C GLU A 224 -19.04 -4.13 -26.58
N GLU A 225 -17.86 -3.54 -26.77
CA GLU A 225 -17.67 -2.11 -26.53
C GLU A 225 -18.48 -1.36 -27.60
N LYS A 226 -19.70 -0.92 -27.23
CA LYS A 226 -20.45 0.02 -28.06
C LYS A 226 -19.82 1.41 -27.96
N ARG A 227 -18.71 1.59 -28.67
CA ARG A 227 -18.14 2.92 -28.95
C ARG A 227 -19.19 3.74 -29.70
N GLY A 228 -19.86 4.64 -28.98
CA GLY A 228 -20.97 5.44 -29.51
C GLY A 228 -22.32 5.21 -28.84
N ALA A 229 -22.38 4.49 -27.71
CA ALA A 229 -23.58 4.53 -26.86
C ALA A 229 -23.92 5.99 -26.52
N ASP A 230 -25.16 6.38 -26.84
CA ASP A 230 -25.64 7.74 -26.60
C ASP A 230 -25.71 7.98 -25.08
N LYS A 231 -24.72 8.70 -24.55
CA LYS A 231 -24.66 9.13 -23.14
C LYS A 231 -26.00 9.70 -22.69
N ALA A 232 -26.68 10.48 -23.53
CA ALA A 232 -27.97 11.07 -23.19
C ALA A 232 -29.06 10.00 -23.01
N SER A 233 -29.12 9.00 -23.89
CA SER A 233 -30.04 7.87 -23.76
C SER A 233 -29.82 7.06 -22.47
N ALA A 234 -28.56 6.74 -22.15
CA ALA A 234 -28.20 6.01 -20.94
C ALA A 234 -28.56 6.80 -19.67
N ILE A 235 -28.21 8.10 -19.63
CA ILE A 235 -28.56 8.99 -18.52
C ILE A 235 -30.08 9.11 -18.38
N ASN A 236 -30.82 9.30 -19.47
CA ASN A 236 -32.28 9.37 -19.43
C ASN A 236 -32.91 8.08 -18.90
N GLY A 237 -32.36 6.91 -19.25
CA GLY A 237 -32.79 5.62 -18.73
C GLY A 237 -32.63 5.53 -17.20
N LEU A 238 -31.47 5.91 -16.69
CA LEU A 238 -31.16 5.93 -15.26
C LEU A 238 -31.98 7.00 -14.50
N ALA A 239 -32.14 8.18 -15.10
CA ALA A 239 -32.85 9.31 -14.51
C ALA A 239 -34.35 9.04 -14.28
N ARG A 240 -34.99 8.21 -15.11
CA ARG A 240 -36.39 7.82 -14.90
C ARG A 240 -36.60 7.09 -13.56
N ARG A 241 -35.58 6.40 -13.07
CA ARG A 241 -35.61 5.69 -11.78
C ARG A 241 -35.06 6.54 -10.63
N ALA A 242 -34.10 7.42 -10.93
CA ALA A 242 -33.52 8.35 -9.97
C ALA A 242 -33.47 9.77 -10.57
N PRO A 243 -34.54 10.59 -10.45
CA PRO A 243 -34.62 11.89 -11.11
C PRO A 243 -33.47 12.86 -10.77
N GLY A 244 -32.94 12.79 -9.53
CA GLY A 244 -31.80 13.60 -9.11
C GLY A 244 -30.46 13.20 -9.75
N LEU A 245 -30.40 12.04 -10.39
CA LEU A 245 -29.16 11.50 -10.95
C LEU A 245 -28.77 12.17 -12.27
N GLN A 246 -29.73 12.65 -13.06
CA GLN A 246 -29.48 13.26 -14.36
C GLN A 246 -28.48 14.42 -14.28
N ALA A 247 -28.80 15.41 -13.44
CA ALA A 247 -27.96 16.60 -13.26
C ALA A 247 -26.56 16.28 -12.73
N ALA A 248 -26.40 15.16 -12.01
CA ALA A 248 -25.10 14.70 -11.54
C ALA A 248 -24.31 14.00 -12.65
N LEU A 249 -24.92 13.07 -13.39
CA LEU A 249 -24.26 12.33 -14.47
C LEU A 249 -23.90 13.20 -15.67
N ASP A 250 -24.67 14.24 -15.96
CA ASP A 250 -24.36 15.19 -17.04
C ASP A 250 -22.99 15.84 -16.85
N LYS A 251 -22.56 16.06 -15.61
CA LYS A 251 -21.24 16.60 -15.24
C LYS A 251 -20.06 15.64 -15.47
N SER A 252 -20.31 14.39 -15.86
CA SER A 252 -19.23 13.44 -16.18
C SER A 252 -18.46 13.87 -17.43
N ILE A 253 -17.13 13.85 -17.35
CA ILE A 253 -16.22 14.16 -18.48
C ILE A 253 -16.18 12.98 -19.46
N GLN A 254 -16.23 11.75 -18.93
CA GLN A 254 -16.18 10.54 -19.76
C GLN A 254 -17.28 9.58 -19.34
N PHE A 255 -17.84 8.91 -20.34
CA PHE A 255 -18.89 7.90 -20.18
C PHE A 255 -18.49 6.65 -20.96
N ARG A 256 -18.77 5.48 -20.38
CA ARG A 256 -18.59 4.18 -21.01
C ARG A 256 -19.77 3.28 -20.67
N GLU A 257 -20.25 2.56 -21.67
CA GLU A 257 -21.25 1.51 -21.52
C GLU A 257 -20.63 0.19 -21.97
N GLU A 258 -20.74 -0.83 -21.13
CA GLU A 258 -20.29 -2.19 -21.43
C GLU A 258 -21.42 -3.17 -21.15
N THR A 259 -21.67 -4.07 -22.10
CA THR A 259 -22.66 -5.13 -21.93
C THR A 259 -21.95 -6.46 -21.74
N ILE A 260 -22.20 -7.09 -20.60
CA ILE A 260 -21.67 -8.41 -20.26
C ILE A 260 -22.78 -9.44 -20.49
N LYS A 261 -22.61 -10.25 -21.52
CA LYS A 261 -23.37 -11.48 -21.72
C LYS A 261 -22.52 -12.62 -21.19
N ASN A 262 -22.95 -13.27 -20.12
CA ASN A 262 -22.22 -14.41 -19.59
C ASN A 262 -23.18 -15.50 -19.15
N THR A 263 -22.87 -16.72 -19.55
CA THR A 263 -23.46 -17.95 -19.01
C THR A 263 -22.68 -18.33 -17.74
N ALA A 264 -22.69 -17.43 -16.74
CA ALA A 264 -22.03 -17.71 -15.48
C ALA A 264 -22.94 -18.61 -14.63
N MET A 265 -22.42 -19.75 -14.17
CA MET A 265 -23.14 -20.67 -13.26
C MET A 265 -24.46 -21.23 -13.81
N GLY A 266 -24.58 -21.42 -15.13
CA GLY A 266 -25.75 -22.05 -15.75
C GLY A 266 -27.00 -21.16 -15.85
N GLN A 267 -26.88 -19.86 -15.55
CA GLN A 267 -27.92 -18.88 -15.84
C GLN A 267 -27.48 -17.98 -16.99
N GLU A 268 -28.31 -17.87 -18.02
CA GLU A 268 -28.14 -16.88 -19.07
C GLU A 268 -28.61 -15.52 -18.51
N GLY A 269 -27.69 -14.56 -18.48
CA GLY A 269 -27.95 -13.21 -18.01
C GLY A 269 -27.17 -12.18 -18.81
N GLU A 270 -27.76 -10.99 -18.91
CA GLU A 270 -27.15 -9.82 -19.52
C GLU A 270 -27.12 -8.71 -18.46
N ALA A 271 -25.92 -8.20 -18.17
CA ALA A 271 -25.73 -7.04 -17.32
C ALA A 271 -25.11 -5.91 -18.14
N THR A 272 -25.65 -4.71 -17.99
CA THR A 272 -25.07 -3.50 -18.58
C THR A 272 -24.39 -2.69 -17.49
N ILE A 273 -23.15 -2.30 -17.74
CA ILE A 273 -22.30 -1.53 -16.84
C ILE A 273 -22.10 -0.15 -17.44
N TYR A 274 -22.57 0.86 -16.73
CA TYR A 274 -22.38 2.26 -17.03
C TYR A 274 -21.27 2.82 -16.13
N THR A 275 -20.22 3.34 -16.72
CA THR A 275 -19.10 3.92 -15.99
C THR A 275 -18.98 5.41 -16.32
N PHE A 276 -19.03 6.24 -15.30
CA PHE A 276 -18.97 7.69 -15.40
C PHE A 276 -17.73 8.21 -14.68
N ARG A 277 -16.91 9.01 -15.36
CA ARG A 277 -15.75 9.68 -14.76
C ARG A 277 -16.03 11.17 -14.61
N PHE A 278 -15.75 11.70 -13.43
CA PHE A 278 -15.94 13.10 -13.06
C PHE A 278 -14.61 13.86 -12.99
N ALA A 279 -14.69 15.19 -13.05
CA ALA A 279 -13.54 16.08 -12.91
C ALA A 279 -12.92 15.98 -11.51
N ASP A 280 -13.78 15.89 -10.51
CA ASP A 280 -13.46 15.95 -9.09
C ASP A 280 -14.25 14.89 -8.30
N VAL A 281 -13.78 14.64 -7.08
CA VAL A 281 -14.36 13.63 -6.18
C VAL A 281 -15.71 14.07 -5.61
N GLU A 282 -15.92 15.38 -5.40
CA GLU A 282 -17.15 15.92 -4.81
C GLU A 282 -18.35 15.68 -5.73
N THR A 283 -18.18 15.90 -7.03
CA THR A 283 -19.19 15.63 -8.05
C THR A 283 -19.52 14.13 -8.12
N ALA A 284 -18.52 13.26 -7.95
CA ALA A 284 -18.74 11.81 -7.90
C ALA A 284 -19.51 11.38 -6.64
N ILE A 285 -19.24 11.99 -5.49
CA ILE A 285 -19.99 11.75 -4.23
C ILE A 285 -21.44 12.21 -4.36
N ALA A 286 -21.67 13.37 -5.00
CA ALA A 286 -23.02 13.86 -5.28
C ALA A 286 -23.78 12.91 -6.22
N ALA A 287 -23.12 12.39 -7.25
CA ALA A 287 -23.70 11.40 -8.16
C ALA A 287 -24.02 10.07 -7.46
N GLU A 288 -23.12 9.58 -6.59
CA GLU A 288 -23.36 8.39 -5.77
C GLU A 288 -24.56 8.58 -4.84
N SER A 289 -24.67 9.73 -4.18
CA SER A 289 -25.81 10.07 -3.31
C SER A 289 -27.12 10.11 -4.09
N ALA A 290 -27.09 10.69 -5.30
CA ALA A 290 -28.25 10.75 -6.19
C ALA A 290 -28.65 9.38 -6.78
N ALA A 291 -27.72 8.42 -6.81
CA ALA A 291 -27.96 7.05 -7.27
C ALA A 291 -28.66 6.17 -6.21
N GLY A 292 -28.77 6.64 -4.95
CA GLY A 292 -29.43 5.93 -3.84
C GLY A 292 -30.75 5.22 -4.18
N PRO A 293 -31.71 5.88 -4.86
CA PRO A 293 -32.97 5.25 -5.25
C PRO A 293 -32.83 4.04 -6.18
N LEU A 294 -31.73 3.93 -6.94
CA LEU A 294 -31.47 2.80 -7.84
C LEU A 294 -31.23 1.48 -7.07
N ALA A 295 -30.74 1.54 -5.82
CA ALA A 295 -30.45 0.34 -5.05
C ALA A 295 -31.71 -0.39 -4.54
N GLN A 296 -32.90 0.19 -4.71
CA GLN A 296 -34.14 -0.50 -4.35
C GLN A 296 -34.41 -1.63 -5.35
N PRO A 297 -34.64 -2.87 -4.86
CA PRO A 297 -34.89 -4.01 -5.73
C PRO A 297 -36.11 -3.73 -6.60
N ALA A 298 -36.01 -4.03 -7.89
CA ALA A 298 -37.18 -3.88 -8.73
C ALA A 298 -38.18 -4.99 -8.38
N GLY A 299 -39.47 -4.68 -8.39
CA GLY A 299 -40.51 -5.71 -8.26
C GLY A 299 -40.35 -6.81 -9.31
N SER A 300 -41.04 -7.94 -9.14
CA SER A 300 -40.91 -9.12 -10.01
C SER A 300 -40.87 -8.76 -11.50
N GLY A 301 -39.74 -8.99 -12.16
CA GLY A 301 -39.52 -8.73 -13.59
C GLY A 301 -38.92 -7.36 -13.94
N GLY A 302 -38.55 -6.53 -12.96
CA GLY A 302 -37.85 -5.28 -13.21
C GLY A 302 -36.32 -5.43 -13.31
N THR A 303 -35.66 -4.38 -13.79
CA THR A 303 -34.20 -4.29 -13.82
C THR A 303 -33.68 -3.92 -12.44
N ASP A 304 -32.86 -4.78 -11.85
CA ASP A 304 -32.12 -4.49 -10.64
C ASP A 304 -30.89 -3.65 -10.96
N PHE A 305 -30.61 -2.68 -10.09
CA PHE A 305 -29.44 -1.83 -10.21
C PHE A 305 -28.55 -1.95 -8.97
N GLN A 306 -27.25 -1.86 -9.21
CA GLN A 306 -26.24 -1.72 -8.17
C GLN A 306 -25.25 -0.65 -8.59
N TYR A 307 -24.68 0.08 -7.64
CA TYR A 307 -23.67 1.07 -7.95
C TYR A 307 -22.54 1.04 -6.92
N LYS A 308 -21.37 1.51 -7.34
CA LYS A 308 -20.20 1.68 -6.48
C LYS A 308 -19.36 2.83 -7.00
N ARG A 309 -18.93 3.71 -6.11
CA ARG A 309 -17.95 4.75 -6.42
C ARG A 309 -16.53 4.26 -6.11
N ASN A 310 -15.59 4.63 -6.97
CA ASN A 310 -14.16 4.55 -6.69
C ASN A 310 -13.52 5.90 -7.07
N PHE A 311 -13.09 6.68 -6.07
CA PHE A 311 -12.63 8.07 -6.26
C PHE A 311 -13.60 8.94 -7.06
N ASN A 312 -13.20 9.42 -8.23
CA ASN A 312 -13.95 10.26 -9.16
C ASN A 312 -14.65 9.43 -10.26
N VAL A 313 -14.83 8.12 -10.05
CA VAL A 313 -15.52 7.23 -10.98
C VAL A 313 -16.74 6.62 -10.28
N LEU A 314 -17.89 6.70 -10.92
CA LEU A 314 -19.12 6.01 -10.51
C LEU A 314 -19.44 4.91 -11.51
N THR A 315 -19.57 3.69 -11.02
CA THR A 315 -19.99 2.54 -11.82
C THR A 315 -21.39 2.13 -11.40
N ILE A 316 -22.30 2.04 -12.37
CA ILE A 316 -23.69 1.60 -12.19
C ILE A 316 -23.89 0.34 -13.04
N MET A 317 -24.32 -0.74 -12.43
CA MET A 317 -24.59 -2.02 -13.06
C MET A 317 -26.10 -2.25 -13.06
N ALA A 318 -26.64 -2.68 -14.19
CA ALA A 318 -28.06 -2.95 -14.39
C ALA A 318 -28.24 -4.36 -14.97
N SER A 319 -29.14 -5.16 -14.40
CA SER A 319 -29.45 -6.51 -14.88
C SER A 319 -30.93 -6.82 -14.67
N THR A 320 -31.54 -7.56 -15.59
CA THR A 320 -32.91 -8.11 -15.40
C THR A 320 -32.93 -9.34 -14.50
N ASN A 321 -31.76 -9.92 -14.22
CA ASN A 321 -31.56 -11.03 -13.29
C ASN A 321 -30.70 -10.55 -12.10
N GLY A 322 -31.32 -10.32 -10.94
CA GLY A 322 -30.62 -9.87 -9.73
C GLY A 322 -29.58 -10.87 -9.21
N GLY A 323 -29.78 -12.18 -9.45
CA GLY A 323 -28.79 -13.21 -9.12
C GLY A 323 -27.50 -13.06 -9.93
N PHE A 324 -27.65 -12.77 -11.23
CA PHE A 324 -26.52 -12.49 -12.11
C PHE A 324 -25.77 -11.21 -11.71
N LEU A 325 -26.48 -10.16 -11.29
CA LEU A 325 -25.89 -8.89 -10.87
C LEU A 325 -24.95 -9.07 -9.66
N ASN A 326 -25.36 -9.88 -8.68
CA ASN A 326 -24.53 -10.22 -7.53
C ASN A 326 -23.27 -10.99 -7.93
N ALA A 327 -23.38 -11.94 -8.88
CA ALA A 327 -22.22 -12.67 -9.39
C ALA A 327 -21.23 -11.76 -10.16
N VAL A 328 -21.74 -10.79 -10.91
CA VAL A 328 -20.92 -9.78 -11.60
C VAL A 328 -20.21 -8.88 -10.58
N LYS A 329 -20.91 -8.43 -9.53
CA LYS A 329 -20.33 -7.63 -8.44
C LYS A 329 -19.12 -8.32 -7.80
N VAL A 330 -19.25 -9.60 -7.44
CA VAL A 330 -18.17 -10.38 -6.83
C VAL A 330 -16.94 -10.45 -7.75
N ASN A 331 -17.17 -10.64 -9.06
CA ASN A 331 -16.07 -10.74 -10.02
C ASN A 331 -15.34 -9.42 -10.29
N ILE A 332 -16.05 -8.29 -10.25
CA ILE A 332 -15.48 -6.97 -10.51
C ILE A 332 -14.80 -6.40 -9.27
N TYR A 333 -15.33 -6.67 -8.06
CA TYR A 333 -14.91 -5.98 -6.84
C TYR A 333 -14.28 -6.86 -5.75
N ASP A 334 -14.60 -8.17 -5.66
CA ASP A 334 -14.19 -9.03 -4.53
C ASP A 334 -13.01 -9.96 -4.83
N LYS A 335 -12.29 -9.75 -5.95
CA LYS A 335 -11.08 -10.52 -6.26
C LYS A 335 -9.91 -10.34 -5.28
N LYS A 336 -10.13 -9.63 -4.15
CA LYS A 336 -9.16 -9.30 -3.11
C LYS A 336 -9.38 -9.95 -1.74
N SER A 337 -10.44 -10.72 -1.48
CA SER A 337 -10.68 -11.22 -0.11
C SER A 337 -10.31 -12.69 0.17
N ASN A 338 -9.84 -13.46 -0.82
CA ASN A 338 -9.46 -14.87 -0.64
C ASN A 338 -8.08 -15.18 -1.21
N ASN A 339 -7.07 -14.40 -0.80
CA ASN A 339 -5.67 -14.79 -0.84
C ASN A 339 -4.88 -14.04 0.23
#